data_AF-A0A821G4E0-F1
#
_entry.id   AF-A0A821G4E0-F1
#
_cell.length_a   1.000
_cell.length_b   1.000
_cell.length_c   1.000
_cell.angle_alpha   90.00
_cell.angle_beta   90.00
_cell.angle_gamma   90.00
#
_symmetry.space_group_name_H-M   'P 1'
#
loop_
_entity.id
_entity.type
_entity.pdbx_description
1 polymer ?
#
loop_
_entity_poly.entity_id
_entity_poly.type
_entity_poly.pdbx_seq_one_letter_code
_entity_poly.pdbx_strand_id
1 'polypeptide(L)'
;MDHETYPWKEFQVETTSLTFKSYGLYLMSGAKMSTIFRGITRGSVPCFWSQLPNLHYKPKVTVTPSSNHMTAFRKHFEEQECYYGRQFCISLTNHHGAEGRLNAKYRELYETSENSYLKFEDFDFHKECAGMRYDRLSILLARIIADQDDYKYFAFAKDGTVQTQQTGVFRTNCIDCLDRTNVVQTLLAKRMLEQQLQRYNIIKYNETIDSYEHLSHHFKNIWADNADTISLEYAGTGALKTDYTRTGKRSTMGLLQDGYNSLMRYVFNNFYDGFRQDGIDLFLGNYQISSEEGRTPESCPINKEISRKYLVLPVTILIAFSMCVINVLIPAPSFREQVIRILFWGLLIISTFAYTFISKHKLVDVPRL
;
A
#
# COMPACT_ATOMS: atom_id res chain seq x y z
N MET A 1 -26.52 10.76 -22.75
CA MET A 1 -26.44 10.83 -21.28
C MET A 1 -25.23 10.02 -20.93
N ASP A 2 -24.08 10.68 -20.95
CA ASP A 2 -22.77 10.06 -20.82
C ASP A 2 -22.57 9.70 -19.35
N HIS A 3 -22.49 8.39 -19.09
CA HIS A 3 -22.11 7.86 -17.79
C HIS A 3 -20.63 8.15 -17.57
N GLU A 4 -20.33 9.28 -16.91
CA GLU A 4 -19.03 9.52 -16.28
C GLU A 4 -18.81 8.45 -15.20
N THR A 5 -18.15 7.36 -15.59
CA THR A 5 -17.63 6.34 -14.68
C THR A 5 -16.54 7.00 -13.83
N TYR A 6 -16.86 7.35 -12.59
CA TYR A 6 -15.95 7.98 -11.64
C TYR A 6 -14.77 7.02 -11.34
N PRO A 7 -13.53 7.28 -11.81
CA PRO A 7 -12.42 6.35 -11.66
C PRO A 7 -11.67 6.56 -10.33
N TRP A 8 -12.34 7.07 -9.31
CA TRP A 8 -11.71 7.37 -8.03
C TRP A 8 -12.09 6.32 -6.99
N LYS A 9 -11.12 5.49 -6.62
CA LYS A 9 -11.22 4.66 -5.41
C LYS A 9 -10.29 5.22 -4.34
N GLU A 10 -10.90 5.66 -3.25
CA GLU A 10 -10.20 5.87 -2.00
C GLU A 10 -10.30 4.62 -1.14
N PHE A 11 -9.19 3.91 -1.00
CA PHE A 11 -9.02 2.95 0.07
C PHE A 11 -8.50 3.70 1.29
N GLN A 12 -9.42 4.11 2.16
CA GLN A 12 -9.09 4.70 3.44
C GLN A 12 -8.95 3.59 4.48
N VAL A 13 -7.73 3.38 4.98
CA VAL A 13 -7.48 2.48 6.12
C VAL A 13 -7.11 3.32 7.33
N GLU A 14 -7.95 3.28 8.34
CA GLU A 14 -7.70 3.91 9.63
C GLU A 14 -6.79 3.01 10.47
N THR A 15 -5.71 3.57 11.01
CA THR A 15 -4.84 2.84 11.94
C THR A 15 -4.93 3.49 13.31
N THR A 16 -5.69 2.85 14.19
CA THR A 16 -5.84 3.30 15.58
C THR A 16 -4.83 2.56 16.46
N SER A 17 -3.94 3.30 17.10
CA SER A 17 -3.09 2.75 18.16
C SER A 17 -3.82 2.93 19.49
N LEU A 18 -4.33 1.82 20.04
CA LEU A 18 -4.99 1.78 21.34
C LEU A 18 -3.97 1.49 22.43
N THR A 19 -3.76 2.44 23.33
CA THR A 19 -3.05 2.19 24.58
C THR A 19 -4.10 1.82 25.64
N PHE A 20 -4.34 0.51 25.76
CA PHE A 20 -5.27 -0.23 26.62
C PHE A 20 -6.70 -0.51 26.10
N LYS A 21 -6.90 -1.78 25.74
CA LYS A 21 -7.99 -2.65 26.24
C LYS A 21 -7.51 -4.13 26.14
N SER A 22 -6.79 -4.63 27.14
CA SER A 22 -6.45 -6.07 27.20
C SER A 22 -7.55 -6.83 27.93
N TYR A 23 -8.06 -7.89 27.30
CA TYR A 23 -8.57 -9.02 28.05
C TYR A 23 -7.35 -9.78 28.58
N GLY A 24 -7.11 -9.67 29.90
CA GLY A 24 -6.18 -10.51 30.66
C GLY A 24 -4.72 -10.01 30.76
N LEU A 25 -4.42 -9.11 31.71
CA LEU A 25 -3.70 -9.42 32.97
C LEU A 25 -3.53 -8.12 33.80
N TYR A 26 -3.66 -8.27 35.11
CA TYR A 26 -3.95 -7.24 36.10
C TYR A 26 -2.81 -6.26 36.45
N LEU A 27 -3.22 -5.04 36.81
CA LEU A 27 -2.62 -4.10 37.79
C LEU A 27 -1.11 -3.85 37.71
N MET A 28 -0.73 -2.77 37.03
CA MET A 28 0.25 -1.84 37.59
C MET A 28 -0.55 -0.69 38.23
N SER A 29 -0.66 -0.78 39.55
CA SER A 29 -1.24 0.20 40.46
C SER A 29 -0.96 1.66 40.01
N GLY A 30 -2.02 2.44 39.73
CA GLY A 30 -1.93 3.91 39.72
C GLY A 30 -2.49 4.67 38.51
N ALA A 31 -2.53 4.10 37.29
CA ALA A 31 -2.97 4.89 36.13
C ALA A 31 -4.48 5.19 36.18
N LYS A 32 -4.84 6.47 36.39
CA LYS A 32 -6.21 6.99 36.46
C LYS A 32 -6.84 7.27 35.08
N MET A 33 -6.21 6.85 33.99
CA MET A 33 -6.52 7.40 32.65
C MET A 33 -6.31 6.39 31.51
N SER A 34 -7.16 6.48 30.51
CA SER A 34 -7.11 5.71 29.26
C SER A 34 -6.77 6.65 28.10
N THR A 35 -6.06 6.16 27.08
CA THR A 35 -5.62 6.98 25.95
C THR A 35 -5.80 6.27 24.63
N ILE A 36 -6.38 6.98 23.66
CA ILE A 36 -6.63 6.51 22.30
C ILE A 36 -5.98 7.48 21.35
N PHE A 37 -5.22 6.95 20.40
CA PHE A 37 -4.72 7.72 19.28
C PHE A 37 -5.31 7.18 17.98
N ARG A 38 -6.21 7.96 17.37
CA ARG A 38 -6.77 7.69 16.04
C ARG A 38 -5.99 8.39 14.92
N GLY A 39 -4.87 9.04 15.23
CA GLY A 39 -4.28 10.10 14.40
C GLY A 39 -3.50 9.70 13.18
N ILE A 40 -3.79 8.53 12.60
CA ILE A 40 -3.12 8.09 11.39
C ILE A 40 -4.13 7.48 10.43
N THR A 41 -4.39 8.20 9.35
CA THR A 41 -5.14 7.70 8.19
C THR A 41 -4.16 7.41 7.05
N ARG A 42 -4.51 6.47 6.18
CA ARG A 42 -3.86 6.31 4.88
C ARG A 42 -4.91 6.35 3.80
N GLY A 43 -4.55 6.90 2.66
CA GLY A 43 -5.42 6.98 1.50
C GLY A 43 -4.65 7.07 0.19
N SER A 44 -5.38 6.96 -0.91
CA SER A 44 -4.85 7.30 -2.22
C SER A 44 -4.66 8.82 -2.34
N VAL A 45 -3.94 9.24 -3.38
CA VAL A 45 -3.85 10.67 -3.72
C VAL A 45 -5.25 11.14 -4.13
N PRO A 46 -5.80 12.21 -3.51
CA PRO A 46 -7.18 12.66 -3.72
C PRO A 46 -7.33 13.43 -5.04
N CYS A 47 -6.98 12.80 -6.15
CA CYS A 47 -7.18 13.32 -7.50
C CYS A 47 -7.56 12.17 -8.45
N PHE A 48 -8.06 12.52 -9.63
CA PHE A 48 -8.40 11.52 -10.65
C PHE A 48 -7.14 11.08 -11.38
N TRP A 49 -6.73 9.86 -11.10
CA TRP A 49 -5.61 9.20 -11.78
C TRP A 49 -5.97 7.75 -12.06
N SER A 50 -5.34 7.20 -13.08
CA SER A 50 -5.49 5.81 -13.48
C SER A 50 -4.14 5.16 -13.61
N GLN A 51 -4.08 3.89 -13.24
CA GLN A 51 -2.93 3.03 -13.45
C GLN A 51 -3.46 1.71 -13.99
N LEU A 52 -3.47 1.60 -15.32
CA LEU A 52 -3.96 0.40 -15.97
C LEU A 52 -2.97 -0.74 -15.76
N PRO A 53 -3.42 -1.89 -15.23
CA PRO A 53 -2.60 -3.07 -15.10
C PRO A 53 -1.98 -3.43 -16.46
N ASN A 54 -0.67 -3.69 -16.45
CA ASN A 54 0.03 -4.22 -17.60
C ASN A 54 1.10 -5.18 -17.08
N LEU A 55 1.55 -6.13 -17.91
CA LEU A 55 2.58 -7.10 -17.51
C LEU A 55 3.93 -6.45 -17.09
N HIS A 56 4.10 -5.11 -17.16
CA HIS A 56 5.30 -4.49 -16.60
C HIS A 56 5.25 -4.53 -15.09
N TYR A 57 6.41 -4.68 -14.48
CA TYR A 57 6.57 -4.68 -13.02
C TYR A 57 5.98 -3.41 -12.36
N LYS A 58 5.99 -2.27 -13.06
CA LYS A 58 5.41 -1.01 -12.59
C LYS A 58 4.61 -0.33 -13.71
N PRO A 59 3.26 -0.41 -13.70
CA PRO A 59 2.45 0.27 -14.70
C PRO A 59 2.56 1.79 -14.58
N LYS A 60 2.46 2.50 -15.70
CA LYS A 60 2.59 3.97 -15.72
C LYS A 60 1.32 4.63 -15.19
N VAL A 61 1.50 5.52 -14.24
CA VAL A 61 0.43 6.36 -13.68
C VAL A 61 0.10 7.49 -14.64
N THR A 62 -1.19 7.70 -14.89
CA THR A 62 -1.71 8.75 -15.78
C THR A 62 -2.77 9.57 -15.05
N VAL A 63 -2.57 10.89 -14.95
CA VAL A 63 -3.56 11.81 -14.39
C VAL A 63 -4.62 12.08 -15.47
N THR A 64 -5.90 12.00 -15.12
CA THR A 64 -7.00 12.17 -16.09
C THR A 64 -7.18 13.65 -16.42
N PRO A 65 -6.90 14.13 -17.64
CA PRO A 65 -6.80 15.57 -17.93
C PRO A 65 -8.16 16.31 -17.95
N SER A 66 -9.27 15.59 -18.14
CA SER A 66 -10.60 16.19 -18.36
C SER A 66 -11.51 16.17 -17.13
N SER A 67 -11.02 15.73 -15.97
CA SER A 67 -11.85 15.57 -14.77
C SER A 67 -11.85 16.81 -13.87
N ASN A 68 -12.98 17.07 -13.20
CA ASN A 68 -13.12 18.15 -12.21
C ASN A 68 -12.38 17.83 -10.90
N HIS A 69 -11.05 17.82 -10.94
CA HIS A 69 -10.20 17.46 -9.81
C HIS A 69 -10.43 18.34 -8.58
N MET A 70 -10.62 19.65 -8.77
CA MET A 70 -10.77 20.60 -7.66
C MET A 70 -12.06 20.34 -6.86
N THR A 71 -13.17 20.13 -7.55
CA THR A 71 -14.46 19.87 -6.90
C THR A 71 -14.42 18.59 -6.08
N ALA A 72 -13.87 17.52 -6.65
CA ALA A 72 -13.71 16.24 -5.95
C ALA A 72 -12.75 16.38 -4.75
N PHE A 73 -11.64 17.10 -4.92
CA PHE A 73 -10.68 17.36 -3.86
C PHE A 73 -11.31 18.11 -2.68
N ARG A 74 -12.07 19.17 -2.96
CA ARG A 74 -12.77 19.95 -1.91
C ARG A 74 -13.78 19.10 -1.17
N LYS A 75 -14.67 18.42 -1.90
CA LYS A 75 -15.68 17.55 -1.30
C LYS A 75 -15.04 16.46 -0.43
N HIS A 76 -13.97 15.86 -0.93
CA HIS A 76 -13.21 14.86 -0.19
C HIS A 76 -12.69 15.41 1.14
N PHE A 77 -12.02 16.56 1.13
CA PHE A 77 -11.48 17.15 2.37
C PHE A 77 -12.56 17.72 3.29
N GLU A 78 -13.68 18.22 2.77
CA GLU A 78 -14.84 18.64 3.57
C GLU A 78 -15.43 17.46 4.36
N GLU A 79 -15.60 16.29 3.74
CA GLU A 79 -16.05 15.07 4.42
C GLU A 79 -15.03 14.62 5.47
N GLN A 80 -13.76 14.61 5.11
CA GLN A 80 -12.66 14.27 6.00
C GLN A 80 -12.54 15.20 7.22
N GLU A 81 -12.76 16.50 7.04
CA GLU A 81 -12.78 17.49 8.11
C GLU A 81 -13.93 17.26 9.08
N CYS A 82 -15.11 16.87 8.57
CA CYS A 82 -16.25 16.52 9.42
C CYS A 82 -15.93 15.36 10.37
N TYR A 83 -15.17 14.35 9.91
CA TYR A 83 -14.85 13.18 10.73
C TYR A 83 -13.62 13.38 11.62
N TYR A 84 -12.58 14.04 11.12
CA TYR A 84 -11.25 14.03 11.73
C TYR A 84 -10.73 15.41 12.15
N GLY A 85 -11.40 16.49 11.76
CA GLY A 85 -10.91 17.84 11.95
C GLY A 85 -9.69 18.14 11.06
N ARG A 86 -8.66 18.75 11.64
CA ARG A 86 -7.46 19.21 10.91
C ARG A 86 -6.72 18.03 10.28
N GLN A 87 -6.20 18.19 9.08
CA GLN A 87 -5.47 17.12 8.38
C GLN A 87 -4.07 17.55 7.98
N PHE A 88 -3.09 16.71 8.31
CA PHE A 88 -1.72 16.86 7.83
C PHE A 88 -1.41 15.75 6.83
N CYS A 89 -1.35 16.09 5.55
CA CYS A 89 -1.12 15.17 4.46
C CYS A 89 0.38 15.01 4.17
N ILE A 90 0.88 13.79 4.28
CA ILE A 90 2.26 13.41 3.97
C ILE A 90 2.26 12.59 2.69
N SER A 91 2.82 13.13 1.62
CA SER A 91 3.02 12.43 0.35
C SER A 91 4.39 11.78 0.30
N LEU A 92 4.44 10.45 0.21
CA LEU A 92 5.69 9.67 0.12
C LEU A 92 6.05 9.28 -1.33
N THR A 93 5.51 10.02 -2.30
CA THR A 93 5.67 9.77 -3.73
C THR A 93 7.01 10.28 -4.23
N ASN A 94 7.50 9.67 -5.32
CA ASN A 94 8.78 10.08 -5.91
C ASN A 94 8.62 11.41 -6.62
N HIS A 95 9.64 12.27 -6.57
CA HIS A 95 9.59 13.58 -7.24
C HIS A 95 9.84 13.47 -8.75
N HIS A 96 10.27 12.30 -9.22
CA HIS A 96 10.60 12.04 -10.62
C HIS A 96 9.62 11.09 -11.30
N GLY A 97 9.48 11.24 -12.62
CA GLY A 97 8.69 10.35 -13.46
C GLY A 97 7.18 10.55 -13.34
N ALA A 98 6.41 9.46 -13.47
CA ALA A 98 4.95 9.52 -13.45
C ALA A 98 4.40 9.86 -12.05
N GLU A 99 5.03 9.35 -10.98
CA GLU A 99 4.68 9.72 -9.60
C GLU A 99 4.90 11.20 -9.34
N GLY A 100 5.98 11.78 -9.85
CA GLY A 100 6.29 13.20 -9.67
C GLY A 100 5.23 14.12 -10.28
N ARG A 101 4.67 13.74 -11.44
CA ARG A 101 3.55 14.48 -12.05
C ARG A 101 2.28 14.39 -11.19
N LEU A 102 2.00 13.23 -10.62
CA LEU A 102 0.86 13.05 -9.71
C LEU A 102 1.04 13.89 -8.44
N ASN A 103 2.24 13.90 -7.86
CA ASN A 103 2.56 14.69 -6.68
C ASN A 103 2.47 16.20 -6.96
N ALA A 104 2.97 16.64 -8.12
CA ALA A 104 2.86 18.03 -8.56
C ALA A 104 1.39 18.44 -8.69
N LYS A 105 0.53 17.57 -9.24
CA LYS A 105 -0.91 17.83 -9.31
C LYS A 105 -1.55 17.90 -7.94
N TYR A 106 -1.16 17.03 -7.01
CA TYR A 106 -1.65 17.09 -5.63
C TYR A 106 -1.26 18.41 -4.95
N ARG A 107 -0.01 18.83 -5.08
CA ARG A 107 0.46 20.14 -4.58
C ARG A 107 -0.34 21.29 -5.17
N GLU A 108 -0.54 21.31 -6.49
CA GLU A 108 -1.33 22.34 -7.18
C GLU A 108 -2.77 22.42 -6.61
N LEU A 109 -3.41 21.26 -6.39
CA LEU A 109 -4.76 21.21 -5.81
C LEU A 109 -4.79 21.71 -4.37
N TYR A 110 -3.79 21.35 -3.57
CA TYR A 110 -3.64 21.85 -2.21
C TYR A 110 -3.49 23.38 -2.18
N GLU A 111 -2.57 23.93 -2.97
CA GLU A 111 -2.31 25.38 -3.04
C GLU A 111 -3.55 26.15 -3.50
N THR A 112 -4.26 25.63 -4.50
CA THR A 112 -5.48 26.25 -5.04
C THR A 112 -6.71 26.08 -4.11
N SER A 113 -6.68 25.10 -3.21
CA SER A 113 -7.78 24.89 -2.26
C SER A 113 -7.85 25.94 -1.17
N GLU A 114 -6.71 26.61 -0.85
CA GLU A 114 -6.55 27.62 0.21
C GLU A 114 -7.18 27.22 1.56
N ASN A 115 -7.18 25.92 1.87
CA ASN A 115 -7.84 25.39 3.05
C ASN A 115 -6.93 25.48 4.28
N SER A 116 -7.36 26.22 5.31
CA SER A 116 -6.62 26.45 6.56
C SER A 116 -6.57 25.22 7.48
N TYR A 117 -7.46 24.25 7.31
CA TYR A 117 -7.50 22.99 8.08
C TYR A 117 -6.58 21.92 7.51
N LEU A 118 -6.05 22.15 6.30
CA LEU A 118 -5.21 21.22 5.57
C LEU A 118 -3.76 21.70 5.58
N LYS A 119 -2.83 20.80 5.87
CA LYS A 119 -1.39 20.99 5.66
C LYS A 119 -0.86 19.90 4.75
N PHE A 120 0.11 20.24 3.92
CA PHE A 120 0.70 19.30 2.96
C PHE A 120 2.22 19.33 3.04
N GLU A 121 2.82 18.16 3.15
CA GLU A 121 4.27 17.94 3.11
C GLU A 121 4.59 16.85 2.08
N ASP A 122 5.45 17.18 1.12
CA ASP A 122 6.03 16.22 0.19
C ASP A 122 7.39 15.71 0.70
N PHE A 123 7.52 14.39 0.82
CA PHE A 123 8.73 13.74 1.28
C PHE A 123 9.13 12.63 0.32
N ASP A 124 10.18 12.87 -0.48
CA ASP A 124 10.72 11.85 -1.40
C ASP A 124 11.42 10.73 -0.62
N PHE A 125 10.64 9.70 -0.30
CA PHE A 125 11.14 8.55 0.45
C PHE A 125 12.26 7.81 -0.30
N HIS A 126 12.22 7.73 -1.63
CA HIS A 126 13.22 6.99 -2.40
C HIS A 126 14.57 7.71 -2.39
N LYS A 127 14.57 9.03 -2.51
CA LYS A 127 15.79 9.83 -2.44
C LYS A 127 16.36 9.87 -1.02
N GLU A 128 15.50 10.11 -0.03
CA GLU A 128 15.95 10.34 1.35
C GLU A 128 16.32 9.02 2.06
N CYS A 129 15.50 7.97 1.90
CA CYS A 129 15.77 6.66 2.50
C CYS A 129 16.55 5.72 1.56
N ALA A 130 17.17 6.25 0.49
CA ALA A 130 18.07 5.49 -0.37
C ALA A 130 19.15 4.79 0.46
N GLY A 131 19.33 3.48 0.22
CA GLY A 131 20.32 2.67 0.93
C GLY A 131 19.94 2.32 2.37
N MET A 132 18.63 2.25 2.70
CA MET A 132 18.14 1.91 4.05
C MET A 132 18.53 2.92 5.12
N ARG A 133 18.73 4.19 4.74
CA ARG A 133 19.02 5.28 5.68
C ARG A 133 17.74 5.83 6.30
N TYR A 134 17.12 5.02 7.14
CA TYR A 134 15.91 5.39 7.87
C TYR A 134 16.15 6.50 8.90
N ASP A 135 17.42 6.79 9.22
CA ASP A 135 17.81 7.95 10.02
C ASP A 135 17.28 9.25 9.43
N ARG A 136 17.09 9.34 8.10
CA ARG A 136 16.52 10.52 7.45
C ARG A 136 15.04 10.74 7.73
N LEU A 137 14.33 9.74 8.27
CA LEU A 137 12.97 9.94 8.77
C LEU A 137 12.93 10.87 10.00
N SER A 138 14.05 11.04 10.69
CA SER A 138 14.18 12.08 11.72
C SER A 138 13.99 13.50 11.17
N ILE A 139 14.33 13.73 9.89
CA ILE A 139 14.12 15.01 9.20
C ILE A 139 12.63 15.25 8.99
N LEU A 140 11.91 14.23 8.53
CA LEU A 140 10.46 14.29 8.37
C LEU A 140 9.79 14.53 9.74
N LEU A 141 10.21 13.79 10.78
CA LEU A 141 9.74 14.03 12.13
C LEU A 141 9.98 15.48 12.56
N ALA A 142 11.21 16.00 12.41
CA ALA A 142 11.54 17.37 12.79
C ALA A 142 10.59 18.43 12.19
N ARG A 143 10.07 18.19 10.99
CA ARG A 143 9.10 19.09 10.33
C ARG A 143 7.68 18.96 10.88
N ILE A 144 7.24 17.75 11.20
CA ILE A 144 5.85 17.46 11.61
C ILE A 144 5.63 17.48 13.13
N ILE A 145 6.71 17.52 13.92
CA ILE A 145 6.68 17.46 15.39
C ILE A 145 5.76 18.54 15.98
N ALA A 146 5.88 19.79 15.52
CA ALA A 146 5.09 20.90 16.06
C ALA A 146 3.59 20.68 15.83
N ASP A 147 3.21 20.18 14.65
CA ASP A 147 1.83 19.83 14.31
C ASP A 147 1.34 18.63 15.10
N GLN A 148 2.19 17.63 15.33
CA GLN A 148 1.82 16.45 16.11
C GLN A 148 1.50 16.81 17.56
N ASP A 149 2.28 17.74 18.13
CA ASP A 149 2.07 18.23 19.49
C ASP A 149 0.77 19.06 19.60
N ASP A 150 0.43 19.82 18.55
CA ASP A 150 -0.80 20.61 18.46
C ASP A 150 -2.06 19.74 18.25
N TYR A 151 -1.97 18.68 17.44
CA TYR A 151 -3.11 17.82 17.13
C TYR A 151 -3.54 16.95 18.32
N LYS A 152 -2.62 16.70 19.25
CA LYS A 152 -2.82 15.96 20.51
C LYS A 152 -3.39 14.56 20.25
N TYR A 153 -3.75 13.89 21.33
CA TYR A 153 -4.38 12.58 21.33
C TYR A 153 -5.63 12.59 22.21
N PHE A 154 -6.49 11.60 22.03
CA PHE A 154 -7.70 11.49 22.85
C PHE A 154 -7.37 10.80 24.18
N ALA A 155 -7.66 11.44 25.30
CA ALA A 155 -7.50 10.84 26.61
C ALA A 155 -8.70 11.14 27.50
N PHE A 156 -9.12 10.13 28.26
CA PHE A 156 -10.21 10.23 29.20
C PHE A 156 -9.81 9.57 30.52
N ALA A 157 -10.18 10.22 31.62
CA ALA A 157 -9.97 9.69 32.95
C ALA A 157 -10.96 8.55 33.25
N LYS A 158 -10.69 7.78 34.31
CA LYS A 158 -11.55 6.67 34.75
C LYS A 158 -13.00 7.07 35.08
N ASP A 159 -13.20 8.33 35.41
CA ASP A 159 -14.51 8.93 35.67
C ASP A 159 -15.27 9.29 34.37
N GLY A 160 -14.69 9.04 33.20
CA GLY A 160 -15.25 9.41 31.91
C GLY A 160 -14.96 10.84 31.48
N THR A 161 -14.24 11.62 32.30
CA THR A 161 -13.89 13.01 31.98
C THR A 161 -12.87 13.05 30.85
N VAL A 162 -13.21 13.72 29.74
CA VAL A 162 -12.28 13.94 28.61
C VAL A 162 -11.23 14.96 29.03
N GLN A 163 -9.96 14.52 29.08
CA GLN A 163 -8.83 15.40 29.41
C GLN A 163 -8.21 16.04 28.18
N THR A 164 -8.10 15.27 27.10
CA THR A 164 -7.60 15.78 25.82
C THR A 164 -8.44 15.22 24.70
N GLN A 165 -8.76 16.10 23.76
CA GLN A 165 -9.43 15.73 22.53
C GLN A 165 -8.43 15.86 21.39
N GLN A 166 -8.44 14.87 20.51
CA GLN A 166 -7.67 14.91 19.28
C GLN A 166 -8.36 15.88 18.31
N THR A 167 -7.58 16.79 17.74
CA THR A 167 -8.08 17.89 16.90
C THR A 167 -7.60 17.82 15.45
N GLY A 168 -6.78 16.80 15.14
CA GLY A 168 -6.36 16.53 13.77
C GLY A 168 -5.73 15.15 13.59
N VAL A 169 -5.50 14.78 12.33
CA VAL A 169 -4.96 13.48 11.91
C VAL A 169 -3.84 13.64 10.90
N PHE A 170 -2.90 12.69 10.89
CA PHE A 170 -1.89 12.57 9.85
C PHE A 170 -2.38 11.61 8.77
N ARG A 171 -2.52 12.11 7.55
CA ARG A 171 -2.86 11.30 6.38
C ARG A 171 -1.60 10.97 5.59
N THR A 172 -1.29 9.69 5.45
CA THR A 172 -0.13 9.23 4.67
C THR A 172 -0.57 8.66 3.32
N ASN A 173 0.00 9.18 2.23
CA ASN A 173 -0.32 8.73 0.89
C ASN A 173 0.92 8.13 0.22
N CYS A 174 0.73 7.02 -0.50
CA CYS A 174 1.74 6.38 -1.33
C CYS A 174 1.06 5.61 -2.45
N ILE A 175 1.63 5.62 -3.66
CA ILE A 175 1.01 4.97 -4.82
C ILE A 175 1.28 3.47 -4.89
N ASP A 176 2.47 3.03 -4.46
CA ASP A 176 2.98 1.70 -4.82
C ASP A 176 3.55 0.87 -3.66
N CYS A 177 3.48 1.34 -2.40
CA CYS A 177 3.77 0.40 -1.31
C CYS A 177 3.21 0.82 0.04
N LEU A 178 2.43 -0.11 0.58
CA LEU A 178 2.09 -0.22 1.99
C LEU A 178 3.31 -0.13 2.91
N ASP A 179 4.46 -0.62 2.45
CA ASP A 179 5.67 -0.70 3.25
C ASP A 179 6.21 0.71 3.62
N ARG A 180 6.16 1.68 2.69
CA ARG A 180 6.59 3.08 2.94
C ARG A 180 5.69 3.77 3.97
N THR A 181 4.37 3.63 3.79
CA THR A 181 3.40 4.25 4.70
C THR A 181 3.51 3.62 6.07
N ASN A 182 3.56 2.30 6.20
CA ASN A 182 3.66 1.63 7.49
C ASN A 182 4.86 2.08 8.32
N VAL A 183 6.02 2.31 7.69
CA VAL A 183 7.21 2.84 8.37
C VAL A 183 6.95 4.23 8.96
N VAL A 184 6.37 5.16 8.18
CA VAL A 184 6.06 6.51 8.66
C VAL A 184 4.99 6.48 9.75
N GLN A 185 3.99 5.60 9.62
CA GLN A 185 2.94 5.43 10.62
C GLN A 185 3.48 4.87 11.93
N THR A 186 4.36 3.87 11.86
CA THR A 186 5.06 3.30 13.03
C THR A 186 5.86 4.39 13.75
N LEU A 187 6.53 5.26 13.00
CA LEU A 187 7.32 6.35 13.54
C LEU A 187 6.46 7.40 14.28
N LEU A 188 5.36 7.82 13.65
CA LEU A 188 4.38 8.73 14.25
C LEU A 188 3.76 8.14 15.53
N ALA A 189 3.36 6.88 15.47
CA ALA A 189 2.78 6.18 16.61
C ALA A 189 3.78 5.98 17.75
N LYS A 190 5.05 5.70 17.43
CA LYS A 190 6.11 5.55 18.43
C LYS A 190 6.30 6.84 19.22
N ARG A 191 6.44 7.98 18.54
CA ARG A 191 6.58 9.28 19.20
C ARG A 191 5.36 9.61 20.07
N MET A 192 4.16 9.33 19.55
CA MET A 192 2.93 9.55 20.30
C MET A 192 2.87 8.69 21.57
N LEU A 193 3.27 7.43 21.47
CA LEU A 193 3.36 6.53 22.63
C LEU A 193 4.41 7.01 23.63
N GLU A 194 5.57 7.50 23.18
CA GLU A 194 6.59 8.12 24.04
C GLU A 194 6.01 9.30 24.82
N GLN A 195 5.29 10.21 24.16
CA GLN A 195 4.64 11.36 24.83
C GLN A 195 3.61 10.92 25.87
N GLN A 196 2.83 9.89 25.57
CA GLN A 196 1.86 9.34 26.52
C GLN A 196 2.57 8.75 27.75
N LEU A 197 3.57 7.90 27.55
CA LEU A 197 4.32 7.26 28.62
C LEU A 197 5.06 8.30 29.49
N GLN A 198 5.61 9.35 28.88
CA GLN A 198 6.24 10.46 29.58
C GLN A 198 5.23 11.25 30.42
N ARG A 199 4.04 11.54 29.88
CA ARG A 199 2.98 12.22 30.65
C ARG A 199 2.53 11.41 31.87
N TYR A 200 2.57 10.09 31.78
CA TYR A 200 2.25 9.20 32.90
C TYR A 200 3.42 8.94 33.84
N ASN A 201 4.57 9.58 33.61
CA ASN A 201 5.81 9.36 34.35
C ASN A 201 6.24 7.88 34.38
N ILE A 202 5.90 7.10 33.34
CA ILE A 202 6.32 5.71 33.17
C ILE A 202 7.76 5.66 32.66
N ILE A 203 8.10 6.57 31.73
CA ILE A 203 9.45 6.78 31.22
C ILE A 203 9.87 8.22 31.47
N LYS A 204 11.17 8.49 31.60
CA LYS A 204 11.66 9.87 31.79
C LYS A 204 11.54 10.68 30.50
N TYR A 205 11.47 12.01 30.62
CA TYR A 205 11.33 12.94 29.49
C TYR A 205 12.41 12.80 28.41
N ASN A 206 13.62 12.35 28.77
CA ASN A 206 14.74 12.16 27.84
C ASN A 206 14.91 10.70 27.39
N GLU A 207 14.11 9.77 27.91
CA GLU A 207 14.17 8.36 27.53
C GLU A 207 13.18 8.07 26.40
N THR A 208 13.60 7.23 25.46
CA THR A 208 12.80 6.75 24.34
C THR A 208 12.36 5.31 24.58
N ILE A 209 11.36 4.82 23.82
CA ILE A 209 10.94 3.42 23.91
C ILE A 209 12.10 2.46 23.60
N ASP A 210 13.05 2.87 22.76
CA ASP A 210 14.23 2.05 22.41
C ASP A 210 15.18 1.85 23.59
N SER A 211 15.09 2.68 24.63
CA SER A 211 15.89 2.52 25.85
C SER A 211 15.45 1.28 26.65
N TYR A 212 14.25 0.78 26.38
CA TYR A 212 13.63 -0.37 27.05
C TYR A 212 13.47 -1.53 26.07
N GLU A 213 14.39 -2.50 26.12
CA GLU A 213 14.46 -3.60 25.14
C GLU A 213 13.14 -4.36 24.99
N HIS A 214 12.51 -4.76 26.11
CA HIS A 214 11.23 -5.47 26.07
C HIS A 214 10.10 -4.63 25.46
N LEU A 215 10.02 -3.34 25.79
CA LEU A 215 8.97 -2.46 25.27
C LEU A 215 9.17 -2.20 23.77
N SER A 216 10.41 -1.92 23.35
CA SER A 216 10.79 -1.74 21.95
C SER A 216 10.48 -3.00 21.12
N HIS A 217 10.81 -4.19 21.64
CA HIS A 217 10.54 -5.46 20.97
C HIS A 217 9.03 -5.70 20.76
N HIS A 218 8.20 -5.52 21.80
CA HIS A 218 6.75 -5.69 21.67
C HIS A 218 6.14 -4.66 20.71
N PHE A 219 6.57 -3.40 20.80
CA PHE A 219 6.10 -2.35 19.89
C PHE A 219 6.43 -2.69 18.43
N LYS A 220 7.67 -3.09 18.14
CA LYS A 220 8.10 -3.48 16.79
C LYS A 220 7.32 -4.67 16.24
N ASN A 221 7.06 -5.67 17.07
CA ASN A 221 6.29 -6.85 16.66
C ASN A 221 4.83 -6.51 16.34
N ILE A 222 4.15 -5.71 17.18
CA ILE A 222 2.77 -5.27 16.91
C ILE A 222 2.68 -4.53 15.58
N TRP A 223 3.63 -3.63 15.30
CA TRP A 223 3.64 -2.87 14.04
C TRP A 223 4.06 -3.70 12.83
N ALA A 224 4.89 -4.72 13.00
CA ALA A 224 5.20 -5.67 11.95
C ALA A 224 3.98 -6.54 11.61
N ASP A 225 3.26 -7.02 12.62
CA ASP A 225 2.06 -7.86 12.44
C ASP A 225 0.90 -7.04 11.83
N ASN A 226 0.78 -5.77 12.21
CA ASN A 226 -0.14 -4.83 11.56
C ASN A 226 0.20 -4.65 10.07
N ALA A 227 1.48 -4.51 9.74
CA ALA A 227 1.93 -4.42 8.34
C ALA A 227 1.58 -5.69 7.56
N ASP A 228 1.88 -6.86 8.14
CA ASP A 228 1.60 -8.17 7.55
C ASP A 228 0.10 -8.35 7.28
N THR A 229 -0.74 -8.00 8.25
CA THR A 229 -2.20 -8.14 8.15
C THR A 229 -2.77 -7.26 7.05
N ILE A 230 -2.38 -5.98 7.00
CA ILE A 230 -2.88 -5.04 5.99
C ILE A 230 -2.32 -5.41 4.60
N SER A 231 -1.10 -5.94 4.52
CA SER A 231 -0.55 -6.44 3.27
C SER A 231 -1.32 -7.63 2.74
N LEU A 232 -1.77 -8.51 3.64
CA LEU A 232 -2.54 -9.68 3.25
C LEU A 232 -3.88 -9.29 2.64
N GLU A 233 -4.54 -8.28 3.22
CA GLU A 233 -5.79 -7.72 2.71
C GLU A 233 -5.59 -7.02 1.36
N TYR A 234 -4.60 -6.12 1.27
CA TYR A 234 -4.37 -5.30 0.09
C TYR A 234 -3.79 -6.09 -1.09
N ALA A 235 -2.74 -6.88 -0.83
CA ALA A 235 -1.91 -7.51 -1.85
C ALA A 235 -1.97 -9.05 -1.83
N GLY A 236 -2.78 -9.66 -0.95
CA GLY A 236 -2.88 -11.13 -0.84
C GLY A 236 -1.63 -11.82 -0.31
N THR A 237 -0.64 -11.07 0.17
CA THR A 237 0.68 -11.56 0.60
C THR A 237 1.12 -10.85 1.88
N GLY A 238 2.05 -11.44 2.64
CA GLY A 238 2.67 -10.75 3.78
C GLY A 238 3.39 -9.45 3.37
N ALA A 239 3.67 -8.59 4.34
CA ALA A 239 4.37 -7.33 4.07
C ALA A 239 5.80 -7.61 3.60
N LEU A 240 6.37 -6.68 2.83
CA LEU A 240 7.80 -6.76 2.49
C LEU A 240 8.59 -6.09 3.60
N LYS A 241 9.83 -6.56 3.82
CA LYS A 241 10.76 -5.98 4.82
C LYS A 241 10.24 -6.04 6.26
N THR A 242 9.39 -7.02 6.58
CA THR A 242 8.92 -7.23 7.96
C THR A 242 10.06 -7.59 8.91
N ASP A 243 11.11 -8.24 8.40
CA ASP A 243 12.35 -8.52 9.12
C ASP A 243 13.05 -7.24 9.58
N TYR A 244 13.04 -6.19 8.75
CA TYR A 244 13.56 -4.88 9.11
C TYR A 244 12.73 -4.22 10.21
N THR A 245 11.40 -4.26 10.13
CA THR A 245 10.53 -3.69 11.18
C THR A 245 10.71 -4.42 12.51
N ARG A 246 10.84 -5.77 12.48
CA ARG A 246 11.01 -6.59 13.69
C ARG A 246 12.40 -6.43 14.33
N THR A 247 13.47 -6.44 13.53
CA THR A 247 14.84 -6.57 14.06
C THR A 247 15.77 -5.38 13.78
N GLY A 248 15.35 -4.44 12.92
CA GLY A 248 16.18 -3.32 12.46
C GLY A 248 17.34 -3.72 11.53
N LYS A 249 17.49 -5.01 11.20
CA LYS A 249 18.52 -5.53 10.28
C LYS A 249 17.88 -6.47 9.27
N ARG A 250 18.46 -6.54 8.07
CA ARG A 250 17.96 -7.43 7.00
C ARG A 250 18.61 -8.80 7.12
N SER A 251 17.80 -9.85 7.14
CA SER A 251 18.28 -11.24 7.16
C SER A 251 18.31 -11.82 5.74
N THR A 252 19.21 -12.77 5.47
CA THR A 252 19.26 -13.45 4.15
C THR A 252 17.99 -14.24 3.87
N MET A 253 17.41 -14.86 4.91
CA MET A 253 16.11 -15.54 4.85
C MET A 253 14.97 -14.55 4.56
N GLY A 254 14.98 -13.38 5.20
CA GLY A 254 14.01 -12.30 4.94
C GLY A 254 14.08 -11.79 3.50
N LEU A 255 15.27 -11.71 2.91
CA LEU A 255 15.43 -11.31 1.51
C LEU A 255 14.84 -12.34 0.52
N LEU A 256 14.96 -13.63 0.81
CA LEU A 256 14.31 -14.68 0.01
C LEU A 256 12.78 -14.62 0.15
N GLN A 257 12.28 -14.43 1.37
CA GLN A 257 10.84 -14.29 1.62
C GLN A 257 10.27 -13.05 0.92
N ASP A 258 10.99 -11.93 0.95
CA ASP A 258 10.64 -10.71 0.20
C ASP A 258 10.54 -10.98 -1.30
N GLY A 259 11.47 -11.78 -1.85
CA GLY A 259 11.46 -12.17 -3.25
C GLY A 259 10.23 -12.99 -3.62
N TYR A 260 9.89 -13.99 -2.79
CA TYR A 260 8.68 -14.79 -2.96
C TYR A 260 7.41 -13.94 -2.86
N ASN A 261 7.29 -13.10 -1.83
CA ASN A 261 6.16 -12.20 -1.66
C ASN A 261 6.03 -11.24 -2.85
N SER A 262 7.13 -10.68 -3.36
CA SER A 262 7.13 -9.80 -4.53
C SER A 262 6.64 -10.51 -5.80
N LEU A 263 7.04 -11.77 -6.01
CA LEU A 263 6.55 -12.58 -7.12
C LEU A 263 5.05 -12.85 -7.00
N MET A 264 4.60 -13.25 -5.81
CA MET A 264 3.18 -13.51 -5.55
C MET A 264 2.33 -12.25 -5.72
N ARG A 265 2.81 -11.08 -5.26
CA ARG A 265 2.17 -9.78 -5.52
C ARG A 265 2.05 -9.50 -7.01
N TYR A 266 3.11 -9.74 -7.79
CA TYR A 266 3.05 -9.59 -9.25
C TYR A 266 1.97 -10.48 -9.87
N VAL A 267 1.84 -11.74 -9.42
CA VAL A 267 0.81 -12.66 -9.90
C VAL A 267 -0.59 -12.18 -9.49
N PHE A 268 -0.81 -11.84 -8.22
CA PHE A 268 -2.13 -11.40 -7.76
C PHE A 268 -2.58 -10.10 -8.43
N ASN A 269 -1.69 -9.11 -8.51
CA ASN A 269 -1.97 -7.82 -9.14
C ASN A 269 -2.30 -7.96 -10.64
N ASN A 270 -1.72 -8.94 -11.34
CA ASN A 270 -1.99 -9.12 -12.77
C ASN A 270 -3.16 -10.05 -13.07
N PHE A 271 -3.47 -11.04 -12.23
CA PHE A 271 -4.41 -12.11 -12.60
C PHE A 271 -5.69 -12.19 -11.75
N TYR A 272 -5.69 -11.55 -10.58
CA TYR A 272 -6.78 -11.65 -9.61
C TYR A 272 -7.33 -10.28 -9.16
N ASP A 273 -6.63 -9.19 -9.48
CA ASP A 273 -7.00 -7.84 -9.04
C ASP A 273 -8.28 -7.33 -9.70
N GLY A 274 -8.51 -7.64 -10.99
CA GLY A 274 -9.73 -7.27 -11.71
C GLY A 274 -10.99 -7.80 -11.03
N PHE A 275 -11.03 -9.10 -10.69
CA PHE A 275 -12.14 -9.68 -9.96
C PHE A 275 -12.35 -9.07 -8.56
N ARG A 276 -11.27 -8.76 -7.83
CA ARG A 276 -11.36 -8.08 -6.53
C ARG A 276 -12.01 -6.70 -6.68
N GLN A 277 -11.57 -5.96 -7.68
CA GLN A 277 -12.08 -4.63 -8.00
C GLN A 277 -13.58 -4.67 -8.35
N ASP A 278 -14.02 -5.64 -9.15
CA ASP A 278 -15.43 -5.89 -9.46
C ASP A 278 -16.25 -6.16 -8.20
N GLY A 279 -15.73 -7.01 -7.30
CA GLY A 279 -16.40 -7.28 -6.01
C GLY A 279 -16.56 -6.04 -5.14
N ILE A 280 -15.56 -5.15 -5.15
CA ILE A 280 -15.61 -3.87 -4.43
C ILE A 280 -16.63 -2.93 -5.07
N ASP A 281 -16.66 -2.81 -6.40
CA ASP A 281 -17.60 -1.93 -7.10
C ASP A 281 -19.05 -2.36 -6.92
N LEU A 282 -19.29 -3.66 -6.89
CA LEU A 282 -20.60 -4.21 -6.56
C LEU A 282 -20.99 -3.92 -5.11
N PHE A 283 -20.07 -4.12 -4.15
CA PHE A 283 -20.34 -3.89 -2.74
C PHE A 283 -20.60 -2.41 -2.41
N LEU A 284 -19.84 -1.51 -3.02
CA LEU A 284 -19.99 -0.06 -2.85
C LEU A 284 -21.19 0.52 -3.63
N GLY A 285 -21.83 -0.29 -4.48
CA GLY A 285 -22.97 0.15 -5.30
C GLY A 285 -22.58 1.07 -6.46
N ASN A 286 -21.29 1.07 -6.85
CA ASN A 286 -20.83 1.80 -8.02
C ASN A 286 -21.37 1.19 -9.32
N TYR A 287 -21.61 -0.13 -9.30
CA TYR A 287 -22.25 -0.85 -10.38
C TYR A 287 -23.73 -1.11 -10.09
N GLN A 288 -24.61 -0.73 -11.03
CA GLN A 288 -26.04 -1.03 -10.95
C GLN A 288 -26.34 -2.28 -11.78
N ILE A 289 -26.75 -3.35 -11.10
CA ILE A 289 -27.13 -4.60 -11.75
C ILE A 289 -28.36 -4.37 -12.63
N SER A 290 -28.26 -4.65 -13.92
CA SER A 290 -29.43 -4.60 -14.80
C SER A 290 -30.33 -5.81 -14.56
N SER A 291 -31.64 -5.65 -14.76
CA SER A 291 -32.63 -6.71 -14.48
C SER A 291 -32.40 -8.02 -15.24
N GLU A 292 -31.61 -8.01 -16.31
CA GLU A 292 -31.31 -9.17 -17.17
C GLU A 292 -29.97 -9.87 -16.81
N GLU A 293 -29.12 -9.22 -16.02
CA GLU A 293 -27.84 -9.78 -15.57
C GLU A 293 -28.05 -10.90 -14.55
N GLY A 294 -27.30 -12.00 -14.70
CA GLY A 294 -27.34 -13.16 -13.80
C GLY A 294 -28.55 -14.09 -13.98
N ARG A 295 -29.46 -13.82 -14.93
CA ARG A 295 -30.54 -14.75 -15.32
C ARG A 295 -30.01 -16.00 -16.03
N THR A 296 -28.90 -15.88 -16.75
CA THR A 296 -28.16 -17.00 -17.33
C THR A 296 -26.67 -16.88 -16.98
N PRO A 297 -25.89 -17.97 -16.99
CA PRO A 297 -24.45 -17.91 -16.78
C PRO A 297 -23.74 -16.97 -17.79
N GLU A 298 -24.29 -16.83 -19.00
CA GLU A 298 -23.77 -15.97 -20.07
C GLU A 298 -24.15 -14.49 -19.87
N SER A 299 -25.23 -14.19 -19.14
CA SER A 299 -25.63 -12.81 -18.83
C SER A 299 -24.94 -12.23 -17.61
N CYS A 300 -24.01 -12.97 -16.97
CA CYS A 300 -23.21 -12.46 -15.87
C CYS A 300 -21.92 -11.79 -16.39
N PRO A 301 -21.75 -10.46 -16.23
CA PRO A 301 -20.58 -9.73 -16.73
C PRO A 301 -19.25 -10.18 -16.09
N ILE A 302 -19.34 -10.75 -14.88
CA ILE A 302 -18.21 -11.27 -14.09
C ILE A 302 -17.77 -12.65 -14.59
N ASN A 303 -18.58 -13.36 -15.39
CA ASN A 303 -18.26 -14.72 -15.78
C ASN A 303 -16.96 -14.77 -16.60
N LYS A 304 -15.96 -15.45 -16.04
CA LYS A 304 -14.62 -15.53 -16.58
C LYS A 304 -14.56 -16.71 -17.54
N GLU A 305 -14.69 -16.46 -18.83
CA GLU A 305 -14.09 -17.38 -19.81
C GLU A 305 -12.56 -17.31 -19.62
N ILE A 306 -12.01 -18.17 -18.77
CA ILE A 306 -10.57 -18.33 -18.64
C ILE A 306 -10.08 -18.82 -20.00
N SER A 307 -9.61 -17.88 -20.83
CA SER A 307 -9.10 -18.23 -22.14
C SER A 307 -7.96 -19.24 -21.95
N ARG A 308 -8.01 -20.38 -22.63
CA ARG A 308 -6.98 -21.44 -22.52
C ARG A 308 -5.54 -20.92 -22.71
N LYS A 309 -5.41 -19.75 -23.34
CA LYS A 309 -4.17 -18.98 -23.54
C LYS A 309 -3.42 -18.67 -22.24
N TYR A 310 -4.12 -18.46 -21.11
CA TYR A 310 -3.51 -18.21 -19.80
C TYR A 310 -2.74 -19.43 -19.25
N LEU A 311 -3.21 -20.63 -19.54
CA LEU A 311 -2.56 -21.88 -19.14
C LEU A 311 -1.50 -22.31 -20.16
N VAL A 312 -1.78 -22.15 -21.45
CA VAL A 312 -0.91 -22.63 -22.53
C VAL A 312 0.42 -21.88 -22.59
N LEU A 313 0.44 -20.56 -22.38
CA LEU A 313 1.68 -19.77 -22.45
C LEU A 313 2.74 -20.17 -21.40
N PRO A 314 2.45 -20.20 -20.08
CA PRO A 314 3.43 -20.60 -19.09
C PRO A 314 3.84 -22.08 -19.22
N VAL A 315 2.91 -22.96 -19.58
CA VAL A 315 3.22 -24.39 -19.84
C VAL A 315 4.15 -24.54 -21.04
N THR A 316 3.92 -23.78 -22.13
CA THR A 316 4.77 -23.81 -23.32
C THR A 316 6.17 -23.30 -22.99
N ILE A 317 6.30 -22.23 -22.21
CA ILE A 317 7.61 -21.71 -21.76
C ILE A 317 8.32 -22.76 -20.88
N LEU A 318 7.62 -23.40 -19.94
CA LEU A 318 8.20 -24.40 -19.06
C LEU A 318 8.71 -25.63 -19.84
N ILE A 319 7.90 -26.12 -20.79
CA ILE A 319 8.29 -27.25 -21.66
C ILE A 319 9.50 -26.85 -22.51
N ALA A 320 9.46 -25.66 -23.14
CA ALA A 320 10.53 -25.21 -24.01
C ALA A 320 11.85 -24.99 -23.26
N PHE A 321 11.78 -24.43 -22.05
CA PHE A 321 12.94 -24.27 -21.18
C PHE A 321 13.51 -25.62 -20.73
N SER A 322 12.64 -26.52 -20.26
CA SER A 322 13.06 -27.87 -19.84
C SER A 322 13.70 -28.64 -20.99
N MET A 323 13.11 -28.57 -22.19
CA MET A 323 13.67 -29.19 -23.39
C MET A 323 14.99 -28.54 -23.82
N CYS A 324 15.14 -27.22 -23.69
CA CYS A 324 16.40 -26.54 -23.94
C CYS A 324 17.51 -27.05 -23.00
N VAL A 325 17.22 -27.14 -21.70
CA VAL A 325 18.16 -27.68 -20.69
C VAL A 325 18.53 -29.13 -20.99
N ILE A 326 17.54 -29.98 -21.33
CA ILE A 326 17.79 -31.38 -21.68
C ILE A 326 18.70 -31.50 -22.90
N ASN A 327 18.50 -30.68 -23.94
CA ASN A 327 19.35 -30.71 -25.15
C ASN A 327 20.77 -30.14 -24.93
N VAL A 328 20.97 -29.35 -23.87
CA VAL A 328 22.31 -28.90 -23.43
C VAL A 328 23.00 -30.00 -22.61
N LEU A 329 22.28 -30.68 -21.72
CA LEU A 329 22.82 -31.72 -20.83
C LEU A 329 23.05 -33.07 -21.55
N ILE A 330 22.20 -33.42 -22.51
CA ILE A 330 22.26 -34.67 -23.27
C ILE A 330 22.63 -34.35 -24.72
N PRO A 331 23.92 -34.49 -25.10
CA PRO A 331 24.37 -34.16 -26.44
C PRO A 331 23.84 -35.14 -27.49
N ALA A 332 23.46 -34.61 -28.65
CA ALA A 332 23.02 -35.41 -29.79
C ALA A 332 24.22 -36.10 -30.47
N PRO A 333 24.00 -37.20 -31.22
CA PRO A 333 25.07 -37.92 -31.90
C PRO A 333 25.79 -37.07 -32.97
N SER A 334 25.14 -36.02 -33.49
CA SER A 334 25.77 -35.06 -34.39
C SER A 334 25.70 -33.63 -33.85
N PHE A 335 26.80 -32.88 -33.98
CA PHE A 335 26.88 -31.48 -33.55
C PHE A 335 25.82 -30.61 -34.24
N ARG A 336 25.55 -30.89 -35.52
CA ARG A 336 24.54 -30.16 -36.31
C ARG A 336 23.13 -30.36 -35.75
N GLU A 337 22.76 -31.57 -35.34
CA GLU A 337 21.46 -31.82 -34.72
C GLU A 337 21.31 -31.12 -33.38
N GLN A 338 22.38 -31.12 -32.56
CA GLN A 338 22.35 -30.47 -31.26
C GLN A 338 22.10 -28.97 -31.40
N VAL A 339 22.81 -28.30 -32.32
CA VAL A 339 22.63 -26.87 -32.60
C VAL A 339 21.21 -26.57 -33.08
N ILE A 340 20.65 -27.39 -33.99
CA ILE A 340 19.28 -27.18 -34.51
C ILE A 340 18.24 -27.31 -33.38
N ARG A 341 18.36 -28.30 -32.50
CA ARG A 341 17.43 -28.50 -31.37
C ARG A 341 17.47 -27.34 -30.37
N ILE A 342 18.66 -26.88 -30.02
CA ILE A 342 18.83 -25.73 -29.12
C ILE A 342 18.27 -24.46 -29.75
N LEU A 343 18.55 -24.20 -31.03
CA LEU A 343 18.00 -23.04 -31.74
C LEU A 343 16.47 -23.10 -31.85
N PHE A 344 15.89 -24.27 -32.10
CA PHE A 344 14.44 -24.44 -32.17
C PHE A 344 13.77 -24.07 -30.83
N TRP A 345 14.21 -24.67 -29.72
CA TRP A 345 13.63 -24.39 -28.41
C TRP A 345 13.93 -22.96 -27.95
N GLY A 346 15.13 -22.42 -28.24
CA GLY A 346 15.48 -21.04 -27.98
C GLY A 346 14.57 -20.05 -28.75
N LEU A 347 14.32 -20.30 -30.02
CA LEU A 347 13.43 -19.46 -30.85
C LEU A 347 11.97 -19.56 -30.41
N LEU A 348 11.53 -20.75 -29.97
CA LEU A 348 10.19 -20.95 -29.40
C LEU A 348 10.01 -20.17 -28.09
N ILE A 349 11.03 -20.13 -27.22
CA ILE A 349 11.04 -19.30 -26.01
C ILE A 349 10.94 -17.82 -26.41
N ILE A 350 11.81 -17.34 -27.32
CA ILE A 350 11.82 -15.93 -27.75
C ILE A 350 10.48 -15.53 -28.37
N SER A 351 9.92 -16.37 -29.25
CA SER A 351 8.63 -16.11 -29.91
C SER A 351 7.47 -16.08 -28.89
N THR A 352 7.46 -17.00 -27.93
CA THR A 352 6.43 -17.04 -26.88
C THR A 352 6.55 -15.81 -25.95
N PHE A 353 7.77 -15.39 -25.60
CA PHE A 353 7.99 -14.15 -24.84
C PHE A 353 7.56 -12.90 -25.62
N ALA A 354 7.88 -12.82 -26.91
CA ALA A 354 7.46 -11.74 -27.78
C ALA A 354 5.92 -11.67 -27.89
N TYR A 355 5.26 -12.82 -28.06
CA TYR A 355 3.80 -12.91 -28.08
C TYR A 355 3.16 -12.46 -26.76
N THR A 356 3.71 -12.88 -25.63
CA THR A 356 3.28 -12.46 -24.28
C THR A 356 3.42 -10.94 -24.12
N PHE A 357 4.52 -10.35 -24.60
CA PHE A 357 4.74 -8.91 -24.50
C PHE A 357 3.81 -8.09 -25.41
N ILE A 358 3.50 -8.60 -26.62
CA ILE A 358 2.54 -7.97 -27.53
C ILE A 358 1.11 -8.08 -26.97
N SER A 359 0.75 -9.24 -26.43
CA SER A 359 -0.58 -9.51 -25.88
C SER A 359 -0.75 -9.07 -24.42
N LYS A 360 0.18 -8.27 -23.89
CA LYS A 360 0.26 -7.91 -22.47
C LYS A 360 -1.02 -7.34 -21.86
N HIS A 361 -1.80 -6.59 -22.63
CA HIS A 361 -3.06 -6.00 -22.13
C HIS A 361 -4.23 -6.99 -22.13
N LYS A 362 -4.12 -8.09 -22.90
CA LYS A 362 -5.13 -9.16 -22.97
C LYS A 362 -4.85 -10.30 -22.00
N LEU A 363 -3.71 -10.28 -21.32
CA LEU A 363 -3.25 -11.29 -20.38
C LEU A 363 -3.39 -10.87 -18.92
N VAL A 364 -3.95 -9.69 -18.69
CA VAL A 364 -4.11 -9.12 -17.35
C VAL A 364 -5.60 -9.04 -17.05
N ASP A 365 -5.96 -9.36 -15.82
CA ASP A 365 -7.33 -9.29 -15.32
C ASP A 365 -7.69 -7.83 -15.08
N VAL A 366 -8.52 -7.27 -15.95
CA VAL A 366 -9.03 -5.89 -15.85
C VAL A 366 -10.45 -5.96 -15.27
N PRO A 367 -10.84 -5.03 -14.38
CA PRO A 367 -12.23 -4.92 -13.91
C PRO A 367 -13.21 -4.80 -15.08
N ARG A 368 -14.39 -5.39 -14.91
CA ARG A 368 -15.44 -5.54 -15.93
C ARG A 368 -16.74 -4.82 -15.57
N LEU A 369 -16.92 -4.46 -14.29
CA LEU A 369 -18.07 -3.72 -13.79
C LEU A 369 -17.87 -2.20 -13.89
#